data_AF-A0A023X4H8-F1
#
_entry.id   AF-A0A023X4H8-F1
#
_cell.length_a   1.000
_cell.length_b   1.000
_cell.length_c   1.000
_cell.angle_alpha   90.00
_cell.angle_beta   90.00
_cell.angle_gamma   90.00
#
_symmetry.space_group_name_H-M   'P 1'
#
loop_
_entity.id
_entity.type
_entity.pdbx_description
1 polymer ?
#
loop_
_entity_poly.entity_id
_entity_poly.type
_entity_poly.pdbx_seq_one_letter_code
_entity_poly.pdbx_strand_id
1 'polypeptide(L)'
;MGAPLTQAAAHANNVVKVFPDRVEIQSGWQGQNVEVLDLRDIENVTIKGLVNCTLIVKSNKGRIIELKKMSLPESRRIKSTIESQKNRAGLYD
;
A
#
# COMPACT_ATOMS: atom_id res chain seq x y z
N MET A 1 -17.19 4.39 -9.76
CA MET A 1 -15.91 3.86 -9.25
C MET A 1 -14.97 5.03 -9.11
N GLY A 2 -14.54 5.38 -7.88
CA GLY A 2 -13.63 6.50 -7.67
C GLY A 2 -12.23 6.20 -8.21
N ALA A 3 -11.50 7.21 -8.66
CA ALA A 3 -10.09 7.06 -9.01
C ALA A 3 -9.26 6.79 -7.73
N PRO A 4 -8.21 5.96 -7.79
CA PRO A 4 -7.30 5.83 -6.67
C PRO A 4 -6.62 7.18 -6.40
N LEU A 5 -6.48 7.53 -5.12
CA LEU A 5 -5.79 8.74 -4.66
C LEU A 5 -4.32 8.72 -5.10
N THR A 6 -3.71 7.54 -5.03
CA THR A 6 -2.37 7.30 -5.53
C THR A 6 -2.25 5.86 -5.98
N GLN A 7 -1.39 5.62 -6.94
CA GLN A 7 -1.02 4.27 -7.37
C GLN A 7 0.47 4.23 -7.65
N ALA A 8 1.09 3.08 -7.37
CA ALA A 8 2.49 2.83 -7.65
C ALA A 8 2.67 1.39 -8.15
N ALA A 9 3.60 1.22 -9.07
CA ALA A 9 4.01 -0.10 -9.54
C ALA A 9 5.25 -0.54 -8.76
N ALA A 10 5.22 -1.79 -8.30
CA ALA A 10 6.36 -2.49 -7.74
C ALA A 10 6.82 -3.56 -8.74
N HIS A 11 8.03 -4.10 -8.51
CA HIS A 11 8.58 -5.13 -9.38
C HIS A 11 7.71 -6.40 -9.38
N ALA A 12 7.77 -7.16 -10.49
CA ALA A 12 7.01 -8.38 -10.74
C ALA A 12 5.49 -8.17 -10.91
N ASN A 13 5.10 -7.08 -11.60
CA ASN A 13 3.70 -6.73 -11.91
C ASN A 13 2.82 -6.47 -10.68
N ASN A 14 3.46 -6.16 -9.56
CA ASN A 14 2.74 -5.77 -8.36
C ASN A 14 2.30 -4.31 -8.50
N VAL A 15 1.04 -4.00 -8.25
CA VAL A 15 0.52 -2.62 -8.30
C VAL A 15 -0.23 -2.35 -7.02
N VAL A 16 0.14 -1.28 -6.32
CA VAL A 16 -0.61 -0.80 -5.15
C VAL A 16 -1.43 0.42 -5.54
N LYS A 17 -2.71 0.40 -5.18
CA LYS A 17 -3.66 1.49 -5.39
C LYS A 17 -4.26 1.85 -4.05
N VAL A 18 -4.17 3.13 -3.69
CA VAL A 18 -4.71 3.64 -2.43
C VAL A 18 -5.99 4.41 -2.74
N PHE A 19 -7.06 4.04 -2.08
CA PHE A 19 -8.38 4.67 -2.12
C PHE A 19 -8.64 5.39 -0.78
N PRO A 20 -9.65 6.27 -0.70
CA PRO A 20 -10.00 6.93 0.56
C PRO A 20 -10.48 5.98 1.66
N ASP A 21 -11.07 4.83 1.30
CA ASP A 21 -11.60 3.82 2.23
C ASP A 21 -10.71 2.57 2.37
N ARG A 22 -9.89 2.27 1.35
CA ARG A 22 -9.17 1.00 1.24
C ARG A 22 -7.85 1.10 0.47
N VAL A 23 -7.06 0.05 0.52
CA VAL A 23 -5.85 -0.15 -0.28
C VAL A 23 -5.99 -1.45 -1.04
N GLU A 24 -5.83 -1.39 -2.35
CA GLU A 24 -5.86 -2.55 -3.23
C GLU A 24 -4.42 -2.85 -3.68
N ILE A 25 -3.99 -4.10 -3.45
CA ILE A 25 -2.69 -4.59 -3.85
C ILE A 25 -2.91 -5.69 -4.87
N GLN A 26 -2.56 -5.39 -6.11
CA GLN A 26 -2.60 -6.32 -7.22
C GLN A 26 -1.23 -6.98 -7.33
N SER A 27 -1.20 -8.31 -7.44
CA SER A 27 0.01 -9.11 -7.54
C SER A 27 -0.14 -10.22 -8.57
N GLY A 28 0.97 -10.66 -9.16
CA GLY A 28 0.99 -11.69 -10.20
C GLY A 28 0.91 -11.16 -11.64
N TRP A 29 1.03 -12.06 -12.61
CA TRP A 29 0.98 -11.73 -14.04
C TRP A 29 -0.42 -11.19 -14.40
N GLN A 30 -0.49 -9.97 -14.93
CA GLN A 30 -1.74 -9.22 -15.17
C GLN A 30 -2.64 -8.98 -13.94
N GLY A 31 -2.11 -9.00 -12.71
CA GLY A 31 -2.92 -8.70 -11.52
C GLY A 31 -3.90 -9.82 -11.15
N GLN A 32 -3.51 -11.07 -11.43
CA GLN A 32 -4.28 -12.28 -11.10
C GLN A 32 -4.73 -12.36 -9.63
N ASN A 33 -3.97 -11.75 -8.72
CA ASN A 33 -4.28 -11.73 -7.31
C ASN A 33 -4.51 -10.29 -6.84
N VAL A 34 -5.75 -9.95 -6.49
CA VAL A 34 -6.10 -8.62 -5.96
C VAL A 34 -6.46 -8.77 -4.49
N GLU A 35 -5.58 -8.27 -3.62
CA GLU A 35 -5.86 -8.15 -2.20
C GLU A 35 -6.42 -6.77 -1.90
N VAL A 36 -7.56 -6.75 -1.21
CA VAL A 36 -8.20 -5.51 -0.76
C VAL A 36 -8.08 -5.45 0.76
N LEU A 37 -7.48 -4.36 1.25
CA LEU A 37 -7.32 -4.06 2.66
C LEU A 37 -8.08 -2.78 3.01
N ASP A 38 -9.03 -2.85 3.93
CA ASP A 38 -9.64 -1.65 4.48
C ASP A 38 -8.60 -0.81 5.22
N LEU A 39 -8.69 0.52 5.13
CA LEU A 39 -7.77 1.43 5.82
C LEU A 39 -7.76 1.21 7.35
N ARG A 40 -8.88 0.76 7.91
CA ARG A 40 -9.04 0.38 9.33
C ARG A 40 -8.30 -0.91 9.69
N ASP A 41 -8.20 -1.82 8.74
CA ASP A 41 -7.48 -3.07 8.90
C ASP A 41 -5.96 -2.89 8.71
N ILE A 42 -5.49 -1.74 8.24
CA ILE A 42 -4.06 -1.46 8.10
C ILE A 42 -3.51 -1.02 9.45
N GLU A 43 -2.75 -1.90 10.08
CA GLU A 43 -2.04 -1.64 11.33
C GLU A 43 -0.95 -0.59 11.08
N ASN A 44 -0.01 -0.90 10.17
CA ASN A 44 1.16 -0.07 9.93
C ASN A 44 1.71 -0.24 8.50
N VAL A 45 2.38 0.80 7.99
CA VAL A 45 3.05 0.81 6.69
C VAL A 45 4.50 1.26 6.85
N THR A 46 5.43 0.37 6.54
CA THR A 46 6.86 0.59 6.72
C THR A 46 7.58 0.52 5.38
N ILE A 47 8.60 1.35 5.19
CA ILE A 47 9.50 1.29 4.03
C ILE A 47 10.85 0.77 4.52
N LYS A 48 11.37 -0.27 3.88
CA LYS A 48 12.68 -0.86 4.20
C LYS A 48 13.65 -0.66 3.03
N GLY A 49 14.85 -0.16 3.32
CA GLY A 49 15.91 0.10 2.34
C GLY A 49 15.82 1.48 1.67
N LEU A 50 16.95 1.95 1.16
CA LEU A 50 17.08 3.25 0.45
C LEU A 50 17.11 3.09 -1.08
N VAL A 51 17.59 1.94 -1.56
CA VAL A 51 17.68 1.57 -2.99
C VAL A 51 16.89 0.26 -3.15
N ASN A 52 16.05 0.16 -4.19
CA ASN A 52 15.11 -0.96 -4.36
C ASN A 52 14.25 -1.21 -3.11
N CYS A 53 13.58 -0.16 -2.64
CA CYS A 53 12.83 -0.17 -1.39
C CYS A 53 11.79 -1.29 -1.36
N THR A 54 11.59 -1.85 -0.17
CA THR A 54 10.47 -2.77 0.10
C THR A 54 9.43 -2.02 0.92
N LEU A 55 8.24 -1.85 0.37
CA LEU A 55 7.09 -1.35 1.11
C LEU A 55 6.40 -2.53 1.80
N ILE A 56 6.29 -2.47 3.11
CA ILE A 56 5.70 -3.52 3.96
C ILE A 56 4.40 -2.95 4.52
N VAL A 57 3.28 -3.53 4.12
CA VAL A 57 1.95 -3.20 4.65
C VAL A 57 1.55 -4.30 5.61
N LYS A 58 1.36 -3.95 6.88
CA LYS A 58 0.85 -4.86 7.91
C LYS A 58 -0.62 -4.60 8.16
N SER A 59 -1.40 -5.67 8.19
CA SER A 59 -2.80 -5.64 8.55
C SER A 59 -3.03 -6.21 9.95
N ASN A 60 -3.99 -5.64 10.68
CA ASN A 60 -4.50 -6.11 11.97
C ASN A 60 -4.96 -7.58 11.95
N LYS A 61 -5.27 -8.13 10.76
CA LYS A 61 -5.62 -9.53 10.55
C LYS A 61 -4.41 -10.47 10.49
N GLY A 62 -3.20 -9.99 10.82
CA GLY A 62 -1.96 -10.76 10.77
C GLY A 62 -1.38 -10.95 9.37
N ARG A 63 -1.93 -10.26 8.35
CA ARG A 63 -1.40 -10.29 6.98
C ARG A 63 -0.27 -9.29 6.83
N ILE A 64 0.84 -9.74 6.24
CA ILE A 64 1.99 -8.90 5.93
C ILE A 64 2.22 -8.98 4.42
N ILE A 65 2.11 -7.83 3.76
CA ILE A 65 2.26 -7.72 2.32
C ILE A 65 3.54 -6.94 2.02
N GLU A 66 4.47 -7.58 1.33
CA GLU A 66 5.78 -7.02 1.01
C GLU A 66 5.91 -6.72 -0.49
N LEU A 67 5.87 -5.45 -0.84
CA LEU A 67 6.08 -4.95 -2.19
C LEU A 67 7.56 -4.59 -2.37
N LYS A 68 8.32 -5.50 -2.99
CA LYS A 68 9.78 -5.40 -3.15
C LYS A 68 10.18 -4.59 -4.38
N LYS A 69 11.39 -4.03 -4.36
CA LYS A 69 12.02 -3.27 -5.46
C LYS A 69 11.12 -2.14 -6.00
N MET A 70 10.50 -1.40 -5.09
CA MET A 70 9.86 -0.13 -5.40
C MET A 70 10.87 1.02 -5.45
N SER A 71 10.55 2.04 -6.23
CA SER A 71 11.26 3.32 -6.15
C SER A 71 10.98 4.00 -4.81
N LEU A 72 12.01 4.49 -4.11
CA LEU A 72 11.85 5.27 -2.87
C LEU A 72 10.78 6.39 -2.96
N PRO A 73 10.74 7.23 -4.02
CA PRO A 73 9.70 8.25 -4.13
C PRO A 73 8.28 7.67 -4.19
N GLU A 74 8.09 6.54 -4.87
CA GLU A 74 6.80 5.86 -4.94
C GLU A 74 6.41 5.29 -3.58
N SER A 75 7.31 4.55 -2.93
CA SER A 75 7.06 4.01 -1.59
C SER A 75 6.70 5.11 -0.59
N ARG A 76 7.40 6.26 -0.63
CA ARG A 76 7.09 7.42 0.22
C ARG A 76 5.72 8.01 -0.08
N ARG A 77 5.35 8.17 -1.35
CA ARG A 77 4.02 8.66 -1.74
C ARG A 77 2.91 7.75 -1.24
N ILE A 78 3.06 6.45 -1.41
CA ILE A 78 2.08 5.47 -0.93
C ILE A 78 1.95 5.56 0.60
N LYS A 79 3.06 5.48 1.33
CA LYS A 79 3.07 5.57 2.79
C LYS A 79 2.38 6.85 3.27
N SER A 80 2.81 8.01 2.77
CA SER A 80 2.27 9.30 3.19
C SER A 80 0.79 9.44 2.86
N THR A 81 0.33 8.88 1.73
CA THR A 81 -1.09 8.91 1.37
C THR A 81 -1.91 8.03 2.31
N ILE A 82 -1.44 6.82 2.63
CA ILE A 82 -2.10 5.92 3.59
C ILE A 82 -2.16 6.58 4.97
N GLU A 83 -1.05 7.14 5.46
CA GLU A 83 -1.01 7.85 6.74
C GLU A 83 -1.97 9.05 6.76
N SER A 84 -2.01 9.84 5.66
CA SER A 84 -2.95 10.96 5.51
C SER A 84 -4.41 10.50 5.53
N GLN A 85 -4.74 9.38 4.87
CA GLN A 85 -6.09 8.83 4.90
C GLN A 85 -6.45 8.27 6.28
N LYS A 86 -5.53 7.57 6.96
CA LYS A 86 -5.74 7.10 8.34
C LYS A 86 -6.00 8.29 9.28
N ASN A 87 -5.21 9.36 9.15
CA ASN A 87 -5.39 10.57 9.94
C ASN A 87 -6.74 11.24 9.66
N ARG A 88 -7.12 11.37 8.38
CA ARG A 88 -8.44 11.90 7.99
C ARG A 88 -9.62 11.06 8.49
N ALA A 89 -9.45 9.74 8.52
CA ALA A 89 -10.45 8.81 9.01
C ALA A 89 -10.52 8.76 10.55
N GLY A 90 -9.68 9.51 11.27
CA GLY A 90 -9.60 9.49 12.73
C GLY A 90 -9.10 8.16 13.28
N LEU A 91 -8.29 7.43 12.50
CA LEU A 91 -7.74 6.11 12.83
C LEU A 91 -6.29 6.19 13.35
N TYR A 92 -5.79 7.41 13.58
CA TYR A 92 -4.61 7.66 14.39
C TYR A 92 -5.10 7.90 15.82
N ASP A 93 -4.80 6.96 16.71
CA ASP A 93 -4.87 7.13 18.16
C ASP A 93 -3.52 7.66 18.67
#